data_AF-A0A0Q4NF05-F1
#
_entry.id   AF-A0A0Q4NF05-F1
#
_cell.length_a   1.000
_cell.length_b   1.000
_cell.length_c   1.000
_cell.angle_alpha   90.00
_cell.angle_beta   90.00
_cell.angle_gamma   90.00
#
_symmetry.space_group_name_H-M   'P 1'
#
loop_
_entity.id
_entity.type
_entity.pdbx_description
1 polymer ?
#
loop_
_entity_poly.entity_id
_entity_poly.type
_entity_poly.pdbx_seq_one_letter_code
_entity_poly.pdbx_strand_id
1 'polypeptide(L)'
;MRNAQPDSVLHDDLEKCLDQLMLCCSALKMPVLIAMQDTPTSFRNVVANEQFASGQKIKLLRMLLKSPDLDQFFREIIVEAKREGHSSLFLKAIGIPEKVQ
;
A
#
# COMPACT_ATOMS: atom_id res chain seq x y z
N MET A 1 1.82 38.64 -16.80
CA MET A 1 1.18 38.07 -15.59
C MET A 1 0.98 36.59 -15.85
N ARG A 2 1.65 35.71 -15.09
CA ARG A 2 1.56 34.26 -15.28
C ARG A 2 0.24 33.79 -14.65
N ASN A 3 -0.63 33.21 -15.48
CA ASN A 3 -1.81 32.49 -15.01
C ASN A 3 -1.33 31.26 -14.23
N ALA A 4 -1.26 31.37 -12.89
CA ALA A 4 -1.14 30.20 -12.03
C ALA A 4 -2.44 29.39 -12.19
N GLN A 5 -2.32 28.17 -12.69
CA GLN A 5 -3.45 27.28 -12.91
C GLN A 5 -4.11 26.95 -11.56
N PRO A 6 -5.44 27.08 -11.42
CA PRO A 6 -6.16 26.83 -10.16
C PRO A 6 -6.00 25.40 -9.61
N ASP A 7 -5.61 24.45 -10.46
CA ASP A 7 -5.39 23.05 -10.10
C ASP A 7 -4.22 22.85 -9.12
N SER A 8 -3.20 23.71 -9.14
CA SER A 8 -2.04 23.55 -8.24
C SER A 8 -2.38 23.93 -6.79
N VAL A 9 -3.26 24.93 -6.60
CA VAL A 9 -3.63 25.42 -5.26
C VAL A 9 -4.49 24.39 -4.52
N LEU A 10 -5.40 23.71 -5.23
CA LEU A 10 -6.23 22.65 -4.67
C LEU A 10 -5.41 21.43 -4.23
N HIS A 11 -4.37 21.08 -4.98
CA HIS A 11 -3.47 19.99 -4.64
C HIS A 11 -2.66 20.28 -3.37
N ASP A 12 -2.11 21.50 -3.25
CA ASP A 12 -1.31 21.91 -2.08
C ASP A 12 -2.13 21.90 -0.78
N ASP A 13 -3.41 22.25 -0.84
CA ASP A 13 -4.29 22.28 0.33
C ASP A 13 -4.73 20.87 0.76
N LEU A 14 -4.92 19.96 -0.20
CA LEU A 14 -5.20 18.55 0.09
C LEU A 14 -4.00 17.88 0.77
N GLU A 15 -2.78 18.10 0.28
CA GLU A 15 -1.56 17.54 0.88
C GLU A 15 -1.41 18.00 2.34
N LYS A 16 -1.59 19.29 2.62
CA LYS A 16 -1.56 19.82 3.99
C LYS A 16 -2.63 19.19 4.89
N CYS A 17 -3.83 18.95 4.37
CA CYS A 17 -4.90 18.30 5.13
C CYS A 17 -4.54 16.85 5.48
N LEU A 18 -3.96 16.11 4.54
CA LEU A 18 -3.49 14.76 4.76
C LEU A 18 -2.35 14.72 5.79
N ASP A 19 -1.41 15.66 5.73
CA ASP A 19 -0.35 15.77 6.74
C ASP A 19 -0.91 16.02 8.15
N GLN A 20 -1.90 16.92 8.29
CA GLN A 20 -2.55 17.15 9.58
C GLN A 20 -3.29 15.91 10.09
N LEU A 21 -3.97 15.17 9.21
CA LEU A 21 -4.62 13.91 9.56
C LEU A 21 -3.59 12.88 10.04
N MET A 22 -2.44 12.76 9.36
CA MET A 22 -1.34 11.87 9.74
C MET A 22 -0.78 12.20 11.13
N LEU A 23 -0.66 13.48 11.47
CA LEU A 23 -0.24 13.95 12.79
C LEU A 23 -1.25 13.55 13.86
N CYS A 24 -2.55 13.77 13.62
CA CYS A 24 -3.63 13.36 14.53
C CYS A 24 -3.63 11.84 14.77
N CYS A 25 -3.56 11.04 13.70
CA CYS A 25 -3.48 9.58 13.80
C CYS A 25 -2.25 9.14 14.60
N SER A 26 -1.10 9.79 14.40
CA SER A 26 0.13 9.50 15.13
C SER A 26 0.03 9.85 16.62
N ALA A 27 -0.59 10.99 16.96
CA ALA A 27 -0.82 11.39 18.35
C ALA A 27 -1.72 10.38 19.09
N LEU A 28 -2.68 9.78 18.38
CA LEU A 28 -3.58 8.75 18.91
C LEU A 28 -3.01 7.32 18.82
N LYS A 29 -1.77 7.15 18.31
CA LYS A 29 -1.15 5.85 18.02
C LYS A 29 -2.03 4.95 17.14
N MET A 30 -2.82 5.56 16.27
CA MET A 30 -3.72 4.86 15.36
C MET A 30 -2.98 4.54 14.06
N PRO A 31 -2.89 3.25 13.66
CA PRO A 31 -2.30 2.89 12.39
C PRO A 31 -3.16 3.42 11.24
N VAL A 32 -2.53 4.13 10.30
CA VAL A 32 -3.21 4.70 9.14
C VAL A 32 -2.40 4.43 7.87
N LEU A 33 -3.14 4.16 6.80
CA LEU A 33 -2.64 4.06 5.43
C LEU A 33 -3.61 4.87 4.57
N ILE A 34 -3.08 5.88 3.88
CA ILE A 34 -3.85 6.73 2.99
C ILE A 34 -3.33 6.48 1.58
N ALA A 35 -4.23 6.18 0.65
CA ALA A 35 -3.92 6.02 -0.76
C ALA A 35 -4.75 7.01 -1.57
N MET A 36 -4.08 7.79 -2.43
CA MET A 36 -4.76 8.66 -3.38
C MET A 36 -4.84 7.99 -4.74
N GLN A 37 -6.06 7.93 -5.27
CA GLN A 37 -6.33 7.45 -6.60
C GLN A 37 -6.18 8.60 -7.58
N ASP A 38 -5.15 8.52 -8.43
CA ASP A 38 -4.87 9.56 -9.42
C ASP A 38 -5.58 9.25 -10.76
N THR A 39 -5.80 7.96 -11.05
CA THR A 39 -6.57 7.51 -12.20
C THR A 39 -7.49 6.34 -11.81
N PRO A 40 -8.52 6.01 -12.61
CA PRO A 40 -9.40 4.86 -12.32
C PRO A 40 -8.66 3.53 -12.11
N THR A 41 -7.42 3.43 -12.57
CA THR A 41 -6.60 2.20 -12.54
C THR A 41 -5.31 2.34 -11.73
N SER A 42 -5.05 3.47 -11.06
CA SER A 42 -3.76 3.70 -10.39
C SER A 42 -3.84 4.58 -9.14
N PHE A 43 -3.08 4.18 -8.13
CA PHE A 43 -2.84 4.93 -6.90
C PHE A 43 -1.39 5.42 -6.88
N ARG A 44 -1.15 6.71 -6.60
CA ARG A 44 0.19 7.32 -6.75
C ARG A 44 0.81 7.73 -5.43
N ASN A 45 0.02 8.32 -4.54
CA ASN A 45 0.49 8.76 -3.22
C ASN A 45 -0.01 7.82 -2.13
N VAL A 46 0.92 7.13 -1.47
CA VAL A 46 0.64 6.26 -0.33
C VAL A 46 1.38 6.78 0.90
N VAL A 47 0.64 7.31 1.86
CA VAL A 47 1.17 7.81 3.14
C VAL A 47 0.82 6.83 4.24
N ALA A 48 1.77 6.49 5.11
CA ALA A 48 1.53 5.57 6.21
C ALA A 48 2.38 5.91 7.42
N ASN A 49 1.85 5.74 8.63
CA ASN A 49 2.61 5.90 9.87
C ASN A 49 3.19 4.55 10.32
N GLU A 50 4.25 4.12 9.64
CA GLU A 50 4.84 2.78 9.80
C GLU A 50 5.17 2.38 11.24
N GLN A 51 5.54 3.37 12.06
CA GLN A 51 5.84 3.19 13.48
C GLN A 51 4.66 2.64 14.32
N PHE A 52 3.41 2.78 13.87
CA PHE A 52 2.22 2.34 14.59
C PHE A 52 1.52 1.14 13.96
N ALA A 53 1.88 0.76 12.74
CA ALA A 53 1.33 -0.42 12.11
C ALA A 53 2.32 -1.58 12.17
N SER A 54 1.80 -2.81 12.25
CA SER A 54 2.64 -3.98 12.03
C SER A 54 3.20 -3.92 10.61
N GLY A 55 4.52 -3.77 10.46
CA GLY A 55 5.18 -3.51 9.17
C GLY A 55 4.77 -4.49 8.04
N GLN A 56 4.48 -5.74 8.39
CA GLN A 56 3.97 -6.74 7.44
C GLN A 56 2.58 -6.39 6.86
N LYS A 57 1.65 -5.85 7.67
CA LYS A 57 0.32 -5.44 7.18
C LYS A 57 0.39 -4.22 6.26
N ILE A 58 1.21 -3.22 6.60
CA ILE A 58 1.44 -2.07 5.70
C ILE A 58 2.07 -2.54 4.39
N LYS A 59 3.07 -3.42 4.46
CA LYS A 59 3.73 -3.97 3.28
C LYS A 59 2.72 -4.64 2.35
N LEU A 60 1.83 -5.48 2.90
CA LEU A 60 0.79 -6.15 2.11
C LEU A 60 -0.18 -5.15 1.45
N LEU A 61 -0.67 -4.16 2.21
CA LEU A 61 -1.57 -3.14 1.67
C LEU A 61 -0.89 -2.28 0.60
N ARG A 62 0.41 -1.98 0.74
CA ARG A 62 1.20 -1.31 -0.30
C ARG A 62 1.35 -2.14 -1.57
N MET A 63 1.54 -3.45 -1.44
CA MET A 63 1.57 -4.35 -2.60
C MET A 63 0.22 -4.35 -3.31
N LEU A 64 -0.89 -4.42 -2.56
CA LEU A 64 -2.23 -4.37 -3.12
C LEU A 64 -2.48 -3.08 -3.91
N LEU A 65 -2.11 -1.92 -3.35
CA LEU A 65 -2.31 -0.62 -4.00
C LEU A 65 -1.48 -0.42 -5.27
N LYS A 66 -0.33 -1.10 -5.37
CA LYS A 66 0.55 -1.03 -6.55
C LYS A 66 0.19 -2.06 -7.62
N SER A 67 -0.59 -3.06 -7.26
CA SER A 67 -0.99 -4.13 -8.16
C SER A 67 -2.09 -3.63 -9.10
N PRO A 68 -1.96 -3.78 -10.42
CA PRO A 68 -2.98 -3.36 -11.38
C PRO A 68 -4.29 -4.15 -11.24
N ASP A 69 -4.20 -5.39 -10.80
CA ASP A 69 -5.30 -6.32 -10.57
C ASP A 69 -4.96 -7.32 -9.45
N LEU A 70 -5.95 -8.13 -9.08
CA LEU A 70 -5.79 -9.13 -8.02
C LEU A 70 -4.84 -10.27 -8.42
N ASP A 71 -4.77 -10.63 -9.70
CA ASP A 71 -3.91 -11.73 -10.16
C ASP A 71 -2.43 -11.36 -10.01
N GLN A 72 -2.07 -10.13 -10.39
CA GLN A 72 -0.74 -9.58 -10.20
C GLN A 72 -0.40 -9.45 -8.71
N PHE A 73 -1.35 -9.01 -7.89
CA PHE A 73 -1.17 -8.97 -6.43
C PHE A 73 -0.84 -10.36 -5.85
N PHE A 74 -1.58 -11.39 -6.23
CA PHE A 74 -1.31 -12.75 -5.78
C PHE A 74 0.05 -13.25 -6.27
N ARG A 75 0.43 -12.98 -7.52
CA ARG A 75 1.77 -13.32 -8.04
C ARG A 75 2.88 -12.68 -7.21
N GLU A 76 2.73 -11.41 -6.85
CA GLU A 76 3.71 -10.70 -6.02
C GLU A 76 3.82 -11.30 -4.62
N ILE A 77 2.70 -11.67 -3.99
CA ILE A 77 2.70 -12.39 -2.70
C ILE A 77 3.46 -13.72 -2.81
N ILE A 78 3.26 -14.47 -3.89
CA ILE A 78 3.91 -15.77 -4.11
C ILE A 78 5.42 -15.61 -4.28
N VAL A 79 5.85 -14.63 -5.08
CA VAL A 79 7.27 -14.32 -5.29
C VAL A 79 7.92 -13.91 -3.98
N GLU A 80 7.23 -13.10 -3.18
CA GLU A 80 7.67 -12.66 -1.87
C GLU A 80 7.80 -13.84 -0.89
N ALA A 81 6.79 -14.71 -0.82
CA ALA A 81 6.83 -15.92 0.01
C ALA A 81 8.02 -16.83 -0.35
N LYS A 82 8.34 -16.96 -1.65
CA LYS A 82 9.52 -17.68 -2.11
C LYS A 82 10.82 -17.01 -1.65
N ARG A 83 10.91 -15.68 -1.73
CA ARG A 83 12.11 -14.93 -1.34
C ARG A 83 12.40 -15.03 0.16
N GLU A 84 11.35 -14.98 0.98
CA GLU A 84 11.44 -15.07 2.45
C GLU A 84 11.58 -16.53 2.94
N GLY A 85 11.63 -17.53 2.03
CA GLY A 85 11.83 -18.93 2.39
C GLY A 85 10.59 -19.65 2.92
N HIS A 86 9.40 -19.09 2.72
CA HIS A 86 8.13 -19.71 3.08
C HIS A 86 7.69 -20.73 2.02
N SER A 87 8.46 -21.82 1.91
CA SER A 87 8.26 -22.90 0.92
C SER A 87 6.85 -23.49 0.92
N SER A 88 6.24 -23.64 2.11
CA SER A 88 4.89 -24.17 2.27
C SER A 88 3.82 -23.31 1.60
N LEU A 89 3.86 -22.00 1.86
CA LEU A 89 2.96 -21.01 1.25
C LEU A 89 3.20 -20.91 -0.25
N PHE A 90 4.46 -20.91 -0.68
CA PHE A 90 4.81 -20.91 -2.10
C PHE A 90 4.24 -22.12 -2.83
N LEU A 91 4.50 -23.34 -2.32
CA LEU A 91 4.05 -24.60 -2.91
C LEU A 91 2.51 -24.66 -2.97
N LYS A 92 1.84 -24.29 -1.87
CA LYS A 92 0.38 -24.22 -1.82
C LYS A 92 -0.19 -23.25 -2.85
N ALA A 93 0.45 -22.09 -3.04
CA ALA A 93 -0.03 -21.07 -3.95
C ALA A 93 0.20 -21.41 -5.44
N ILE A 94 1.18 -22.27 -5.76
CA ILE A 94 1.38 -22.80 -7.12
C ILE A 94 0.64 -24.13 -7.35
N GLY A 95 -0.21 -24.56 -6.41
CA GLY A 95 -1.05 -25.74 -6.54
C GLY A 95 -0.33 -27.07 -6.27
N ILE A 96 0.83 -27.05 -5.61
CA ILE A 96 1.51 -28.27 -5.18
C ILE A 96 1.01 -28.63 -3.77
N PRO A 97 0.32 -29.77 -3.59
CA PRO A 97 -0.09 -30.22 -2.28
C PRO A 97 1.15 -30.56 -1.45
N GLU A 98 1.22 -30.05 -0.21
CA GLU A 98 2.25 -30.47 0.73
C GLU A 98 2.07 -31.96 1.04
N LYS A 99 3.14 -32.74 0.90
CA LYS A 99 3.15 -34.12 1.39
C LYS A 99 2.98 -34.06 2.90
N VAL A 100 1.81 -34.46 3.38
CA VAL A 100 1.56 -34.73 4.80
C VAL A 100 2.57 -35.79 5.21
N GLN A 101 3.56 -35.41 6.03
CA GLN A 101 4.42 -36.35 6.76
C GLN A 101 3.81 -36.63 8.13
#